data_AF-A0A0P1GLD7-F1
#
_entry.id   AF-A0A0P1GLD7-F1
#
_cell.length_a   1.000
_cell.length_b   1.000
_cell.length_c   1.000
_cell.angle_alpha   90.00
_cell.angle_beta   90.00
_cell.angle_gamma   90.00
#
_symmetry.space_group_name_H-M   'P 1'
#
loop_
_entity.id
_entity.type
_entity.pdbx_description
1 polymer ?
#
loop_
_entity_poly.entity_id
_entity_poly.type
_entity_poly.pdbx_seq_one_letter_code
_entity_poly.pdbx_strand_id
1 'polypeptide(L)'
;MTDAPETIRGRIEARSLGILNADAVGPARVAAYVDLGTPEDQRLPPMRMCTVLGVTMPLIHGVDAPHFAAALFQFLKAGRWA
;
A
#
# COMPACT_ATOMS: atom_id res chain seq x y z
N MET A 1 9.44 -11.63 -3.19
CA MET A 1 9.18 -11.03 -1.86
C MET A 1 9.92 -9.70 -1.81
N THR A 2 9.47 -8.77 -0.98
CA THR A 2 10.05 -7.44 -0.82
C THR A 2 10.41 -7.23 0.64
N ASP A 3 11.56 -6.61 0.90
CA ASP A 3 12.02 -6.29 2.25
C ASP A 3 12.67 -4.91 2.28
N ALA A 4 12.75 -4.31 3.47
CA ALA A 4 13.42 -3.04 3.70
C ALA A 4 14.95 -3.23 3.71
N PRO A 5 15.73 -2.26 3.19
CA PRO A 5 17.17 -2.28 3.37
C PRO A 5 17.55 -2.11 4.84
N GLU A 6 18.70 -2.65 5.22
CA GLU A 6 19.13 -2.76 6.63
C GLU A 6 19.20 -1.42 7.36
N THR A 7 19.66 -0.38 6.68
CA THR A 7 19.88 0.95 7.25
C THR A 7 18.61 1.65 7.74
N ILE A 8 17.42 1.24 7.26
CA ILE A 8 16.13 1.84 7.63
C ILE A 8 15.13 0.82 8.18
N ARG A 9 15.56 -0.42 8.44
CA ARG A 9 14.67 -1.48 8.90
C ARG A 9 14.04 -1.12 10.26
N GLY A 10 12.73 -1.25 10.35
CA GLY A 10 11.97 -0.99 11.58
C GLY A 10 11.92 0.49 11.97
N ARG A 11 12.00 1.41 11.00
CA ARG A 11 11.92 2.86 11.19
C ARG A 11 10.84 3.45 10.30
N ILE A 12 10.06 4.40 10.82
CA ILE A 12 9.05 5.16 10.07
C ILE A 12 9.25 6.65 10.35
N GLU A 13 9.39 7.46 9.31
CA GLU A 13 9.33 8.92 9.46
C GLU A 13 7.87 9.38 9.50
N ALA A 14 7.47 10.01 10.60
CA ALA A 14 6.19 10.69 10.74
C ALA A 14 6.44 12.19 10.85
N ARG A 15 6.08 12.94 9.80
CA ARG A 15 6.28 14.39 9.75
C ARG A 15 5.67 15.05 10.99
N SER A 16 6.40 16.00 11.54
CA SER A 16 6.08 16.72 12.79
C SER A 16 6.11 15.88 14.08
N LEU A 17 6.41 14.58 14.00
CA LEU A 17 6.61 13.69 15.17
C LEU A 17 8.06 13.20 15.28
N GLY A 18 8.73 12.93 14.16
CA GLY A 18 10.10 12.41 14.10
C GLY A 18 10.18 10.99 13.53
N ILE A 19 11.26 10.27 13.88
CA ILE A 19 11.45 8.87 13.47
C ILE A 19 10.91 7.94 14.56
N LEU A 20 9.94 7.11 14.19
CA LEU A 20 9.27 6.15 15.06
C LEU A 20 9.89 4.74 14.91
N ASN A 21 9.88 3.97 15.99
CA ASN A 21 10.21 2.54 15.96
C ASN A 21 9.01 1.73 15.44
N ALA A 22 9.31 0.69 14.66
CA ALA A 22 8.31 -0.29 14.20
C ALA A 22 8.91 -1.70 14.20
N ASP A 23 8.05 -2.69 14.45
CA ASP A 23 8.44 -4.10 14.36
C ASP A 23 8.47 -4.53 12.89
N ALA A 24 9.67 -4.78 12.37
CA ALA A 24 9.84 -5.29 11.02
C ALA A 24 9.56 -6.80 10.99
N VAL A 25 8.61 -7.22 10.16
CA VAL A 25 8.21 -8.64 10.02
C VAL A 25 9.10 -9.45 9.07
N GLY A 26 10.01 -8.80 8.34
CA GLY A 26 10.86 -9.42 7.31
C GLY A 26 10.25 -9.37 5.91
N PRO A 27 10.77 -10.19 4.96
CA PRO A 27 10.29 -10.17 3.58
C PRO A 27 8.79 -10.48 3.48
N ALA A 28 8.05 -9.63 2.78
CA ALA A 28 6.61 -9.77 2.57
C ALA A 28 6.27 -10.02 1.10
N ARG A 29 5.08 -10.57 0.84
CA ARG A 29 4.51 -10.63 -0.51
C ARG A 29 3.83 -9.30 -0.82
N VAL A 30 4.02 -8.81 -2.05
CA VAL A 30 3.25 -7.67 -2.56
C VAL A 30 1.83 -8.14 -2.85
N ALA A 31 0.83 -7.43 -2.31
CA ALA A 31 -0.59 -7.74 -2.52
C ALA A 31 -1.28 -6.75 -3.48
N ALA A 32 -0.78 -5.51 -3.57
CA ALA A 32 -1.28 -4.48 -4.46
C ALA A 32 -0.23 -3.37 -4.64
N TYR A 33 -0.38 -2.60 -5.71
CA TYR A 33 0.26 -1.30 -5.91
C TYR A 33 -0.75 -0.19 -5.63
N VAL A 34 -0.36 0.82 -4.87
CA VAL A 34 -1.19 2.00 -4.59
C VAL A 34 -0.50 3.21 -5.18
N ASP A 35 -1.14 3.86 -6.15
CA ASP A 35 -0.68 5.12 -6.74
C ASP A 35 -1.41 6.29 -6.09
N LEU A 36 -0.73 7.00 -5.20
CA LEU A 36 -1.26 8.19 -4.53
C LEU A 36 -1.22 9.46 -5.41
N GLY A 37 -0.55 9.41 -6.56
CA GLY A 37 -0.47 10.52 -7.51
C GLY A 37 -1.67 10.61 -8.44
N THR A 38 -2.37 9.49 -8.66
CA THR A 38 -3.59 9.44 -9.46
C THR A 38 -4.81 9.38 -8.55
N PRO A 39 -5.71 10.38 -8.57
CA PRO A 39 -6.94 10.33 -7.79
C PRO A 39 -7.93 9.32 -8.39
N GLU A 40 -8.65 8.61 -7.52
CA GLU A 40 -9.80 7.79 -7.92
C GLU A 40 -11.09 8.60 -7.84
N ASP A 41 -11.79 8.72 -8.98
CA ASP A 41 -13.00 9.51 -9.13
C ASP A 41 -14.27 8.65 -9.26
N GLN A 42 -14.13 7.32 -9.39
CA GLN A 42 -15.26 6.42 -9.55
C GLN A 42 -15.74 5.86 -8.20
N ARG A 43 -17.06 5.90 -7.98
CA ARG A 43 -17.71 5.28 -6.82
C ARG A 43 -17.41 3.78 -6.72
N LEU A 44 -17.36 3.09 -7.86
CA LEU A 44 -16.94 1.71 -7.98
C LEU A 44 -15.87 1.65 -9.10
N PRO A 45 -14.58 1.74 -8.76
CA PRO A 45 -13.51 1.73 -9.74
C PRO A 45 -13.50 0.43 -10.54
N PRO A 46 -12.97 0.38 -11.77
CA PRO A 46 -12.70 -0.88 -12.43
C PRO A 46 -11.57 -1.66 -11.71
N MET A 47 -11.45 -2.96 -11.98
CA MET A 47 -10.26 -3.72 -11.61
C MET A 47 -9.12 -3.35 -12.56
N ARG A 48 -8.01 -2.85 -11.99
CA ARG A 48 -6.79 -2.50 -12.72
C ARG A 48 -5.64 -3.37 -12.24
N MET A 49 -4.67 -3.62 -13.11
CA MET A 49 -3.45 -4.36 -12.79
C MET A 49 -2.24 -3.52 -13.22
N CYS A 50 -1.14 -3.65 -12.49
CA CYS A 50 0.14 -3.03 -12.81
C CYS A 50 1.26 -4.05 -12.66
N THR A 51 2.28 -3.96 -13.52
CA THR A 51 3.45 -4.84 -13.50
C THR A 51 4.69 -4.03 -13.15
N VAL A 52 5.33 -4.36 -12.03
CA VAL A 52 6.60 -3.74 -11.62
C VAL A 52 7.65 -4.84 -11.44
N LEU A 53 8.79 -4.71 -12.12
CA LEU A 53 9.88 -5.70 -12.09
C LEU A 53 9.38 -7.13 -12.36
N GLY A 54 8.43 -7.28 -13.29
CA GLY A 54 7.83 -8.57 -13.66
C GLY A 54 6.78 -9.11 -12.68
N VAL A 55 6.40 -8.36 -11.65
CA VAL A 55 5.36 -8.74 -10.68
C VAL A 55 4.06 -8.01 -11.00
N THR A 56 3.05 -8.75 -11.44
CA THR A 56 1.71 -8.21 -11.77
C THR A 56 0.79 -8.29 -10.56
N MET A 57 0.27 -7.15 -10.09
CA MET A 57 -0.64 -7.06 -8.94
C MET A 57 -1.75 -6.03 -9.18
N PRO A 58 -2.85 -6.05 -8.40
CA PRO A 58 -3.89 -5.03 -8.45
C PRO A 58 -3.32 -3.61 -8.30
N LEU A 59 -3.83 -2.68 -9.09
CA LEU A 59 -3.53 -1.25 -8.99
C LEU A 59 -4.72 -0.52 -8.36
N ILE A 60 -4.44 0.19 -7.27
CA ILE A 60 -5.40 1.01 -6.54
C ILE A 60 -4.95 2.47 -6.69
N HIS A 61 -5.86 3.34 -7.12
CA HIS A 61 -5.62 4.79 -7.18
C HIS A 61 -5.92 5.43 -5.82
N GLY A 62 -5.31 6.57 -5.54
CA GLY A 62 -5.43 7.28 -4.27
C GLY A 62 -6.84 7.83 -4.05
N VAL A 63 -7.36 7.64 -2.83
CA VAL A 63 -8.58 8.29 -2.36
C VAL A 63 -8.20 9.34 -1.32
N ASP A 64 -8.55 10.60 -1.56
CA ASP A 64 -8.34 11.70 -0.61
C ASP A 64 -9.42 11.66 0.49
N ALA A 65 -9.30 10.69 1.39
CA ALA A 65 -10.22 10.56 2.50
C ALA A 65 -9.59 9.87 3.73
N PRO A 66 -9.96 10.24 4.97
CA PRO A 66 -9.38 9.69 6.20
C PRO A 66 -9.50 8.17 6.35
N HIS A 67 -10.51 7.57 5.70
CA HIS A 67 -10.80 6.14 5.77
C HIS A 67 -9.98 5.29 4.78
N PHE A 68 -9.18 5.90 3.90
CA PHE A 68 -8.47 5.17 2.84
C PHE A 68 -7.49 4.12 3.41
N ALA A 69 -6.73 4.47 4.45
CA ALA A 69 -5.83 3.52 5.11
C ALA A 69 -6.58 2.30 5.69
N ALA A 70 -7.76 2.52 6.28
CA ALA A 70 -8.60 1.44 6.80
C ALA A 70 -9.17 0.56 5.68
N ALA A 71 -9.52 1.13 4.54
CA ALA A 71 -9.96 0.40 3.36
C ALA A 71 -8.86 -0.51 2.79
N LEU A 72 -7.61 -0.01 2.70
CA LEU A 72 -6.45 -0.82 2.30
C LEU A 72 -6.21 -1.98 3.28
N PHE A 73 -6.37 -1.73 4.58
CA PHE A 73 -6.25 -2.80 5.57
C PHE A 73 -7.34 -3.88 5.42
N GLN A 74 -8.58 -3.49 5.13
CA GLN A 74 -9.65 -4.44 4.85
C GLN A 74 -9.39 -5.25 3.57
N PHE A 75 -8.87 -4.59 2.53
CA PHE A 75 -8.42 -5.26 1.32
C PHE A 75 -7.34 -6.31 1.62
N LEU A 76 -6.36 -6.01 2.47
CA LEU A 76 -5.33 -6.98 2.86
C LEU A 76 -5.91 -8.17 3.65
N LYS A 77 -6.97 -7.94 4.43
CA LYS A 77 -7.64 -9.00 5.22
C LYS A 77 -8.45 -9.97 4.36
N ALA A 78 -9.19 -9.46 3.39
CA ALA A 78 -10.25 -10.23 2.72
C ALA A 78 -10.29 -10.08 1.19
N GLY A 79 -9.35 -9.33 0.61
CA GLY A 79 -9.32 -9.03 -0.82
C GLY A 79 -10.42 -8.07 -1.26
N ARG A 80 -10.57 -7.97 -2.58
CA ARG A 80 -11.62 -7.21 -3.27
C ARG A 80 -12.51 -8.18 -4.03
N TRP A 81 -13.82 -7.98 -3.96
CA TRP A 81 -14.79 -8.80 -4.69
C TRP A 81 -15.14 -8.22 -6.07
N ALA A 82 -15.41 -6.92 -6.15
CA ALA A 82 -15.84 -6.23 -7.36
C ALA A 82 -15.15 -4.88 -7.49
#